data_AF-A0A948WC64-F1
#
_entry.id   AF-A0A948WC64-F1
#
_cell.length_a   1.000
_cell.length_b   1.000
_cell.length_c   1.000
_cell.angle_alpha   90.00
_cell.angle_beta   90.00
_cell.angle_gamma   90.00
#
_symmetry.space_group_name_H-M   'P 1'
#
loop_
_entity.id
_entity.type
_entity.pdbx_description
1 polymer ?
#
loop_
_entity_poly.entity_id
_entity_poly.type
_entity_poly.pdbx_seq_one_letter_code
_entity_poly.pdbx_strand_id
1 'polypeptide(L)'
;MKNPTIAIVFAATTAVLAGCATQGTRVTSPYLAVLQQRGVDPGTYTRVSHGRVLTYDDIYDLVQKGIPGDKITDYLKATRAPYVFSQSQINRLASAGAGPVLVKFLETPPTKPVTQGFDNPTTQAFLNSPYWRDPYYMDDSPFEFYFPQSWSTAPLTGSSGSELAPRR
;
A
#
# COMPACT_ATOMS: atom_id res chain seq x y z
N MET A 1 -7.68 -20.33 -74.59
CA MET A 1 -8.47 -19.07 -74.55
C MET A 1 -7.80 -18.15 -73.53
N LYS A 2 -7.32 -16.99 -73.98
CA LYS A 2 -6.64 -15.98 -73.17
C LYS A 2 -7.47 -14.71 -73.32
N ASN A 3 -7.89 -14.12 -72.20
CA ASN A 3 -8.12 -12.68 -72.02
C ASN A 3 -8.53 -12.33 -70.57
N PRO A 4 -8.28 -11.07 -70.14
CA PRO A 4 -7.71 -10.80 -68.82
C PRO A 4 -8.46 -9.69 -68.02
N THR A 5 -7.88 -9.35 -66.86
CA THR A 5 -7.80 -7.98 -66.28
C THR A 5 -8.93 -7.44 -65.39
N ILE A 6 -8.48 -6.91 -64.23
CA ILE A 6 -8.87 -5.66 -63.52
C ILE A 6 -9.63 -5.77 -62.17
N ALA A 7 -8.90 -5.29 -61.14
CA ALA A 7 -9.28 -4.57 -59.90
C ALA A 7 -10.17 -5.30 -58.87
N ILE A 8 -10.02 -5.11 -57.55
CA ILE A 8 -10.01 -3.84 -56.82
C ILE A 8 -9.18 -3.98 -55.53
N VAL A 9 -8.34 -2.97 -55.29
CA VAL A 9 -7.67 -2.69 -54.02
C VAL A 9 -8.72 -2.26 -52.99
N PHE A 10 -8.86 -3.01 -51.89
CA PHE A 10 -9.51 -2.49 -50.67
C PHE A 10 -8.47 -2.46 -49.55
N ALA A 11 -7.90 -1.26 -49.35
CA ALA A 11 -7.11 -0.93 -48.18
C ALA A 11 -8.06 -0.87 -46.97
N ALA A 12 -8.09 -1.95 -46.19
CA ALA A 12 -8.75 -1.97 -44.89
C ALA A 12 -7.79 -1.39 -43.84
N THR A 13 -7.88 -0.08 -43.63
CA THR A 13 -7.16 0.62 -42.56
C THR A 13 -7.81 0.24 -41.22
N THR A 14 -7.35 -0.85 -40.59
CA THR A 14 -7.70 -1.16 -39.20
C THR A 14 -6.97 -0.21 -38.28
N ALA A 15 -7.66 0.83 -37.83
CA ALA A 15 -7.24 1.68 -36.72
C ALA A 15 -7.21 0.82 -35.44
N VAL A 16 -6.03 0.32 -35.09
CA VAL A 16 -5.80 -0.28 -33.77
C VAL A 16 -5.74 0.87 -32.78
N LEU A 17 -6.85 1.11 -32.06
CA LEU A 17 -6.83 1.88 -30.82
C LEU A 17 -5.99 1.07 -29.82
N ALA A 18 -4.67 1.22 -29.90
CA ALA A 18 -3.78 0.94 -28.79
C ALA A 18 -4.07 2.02 -27.74
N GLY A 19 -5.19 1.87 -27.03
CA GLY A 19 -5.31 2.43 -25.70
C GLY A 19 -4.18 1.81 -24.91
N CYS A 20 -3.06 2.52 -24.78
CA CYS A 20 -2.21 2.36 -23.63
C CYS A 20 -3.11 2.67 -22.43
N ALA A 21 -3.80 1.65 -21.93
CA ALA A 21 -4.05 1.56 -20.52
C ALA A 21 -2.67 1.67 -19.91
N THR A 22 -2.28 2.89 -19.54
CA THR A 22 -1.21 3.13 -18.60
C THR A 22 -1.71 2.48 -17.32
N GLN A 23 -1.62 1.15 -17.25
CA GLN A 23 -1.58 0.41 -16.01
C GLN A 23 -0.34 0.95 -15.34
N GLY A 24 -0.51 2.03 -14.57
CA GLY A 24 0.52 2.56 -13.71
C GLY A 24 1.08 1.36 -12.99
N THR A 25 2.35 1.07 -13.24
CA THR A 25 3.04 -0.09 -12.70
C THR A 25 2.88 0.00 -11.19
N ARG A 26 1.92 -0.73 -10.61
CA ARG A 26 1.77 -0.82 -9.17
C ARG A 26 3.04 -1.50 -8.72
N VAL A 27 4.00 -0.71 -8.24
CA VAL A 27 5.28 -1.22 -7.76
C VAL A 27 4.95 -2.18 -6.63
N THR A 28 5.01 -3.48 -6.91
CA THR A 28 4.70 -4.53 -5.93
C THR A 28 5.79 -4.53 -4.88
N SER A 29 5.43 -4.22 -3.63
CA SER A 29 6.38 -4.32 -2.51
C SER A 29 6.71 -5.79 -2.24
N PRO A 30 7.99 -6.17 -2.03
CA PRO A 30 8.37 -7.50 -1.57
C PRO A 30 7.71 -7.86 -0.22
N TYR A 31 7.26 -6.86 0.54
CA TYR A 31 6.55 -7.05 1.79
C TYR A 31 5.15 -7.65 1.60
N LEU A 32 4.52 -7.49 0.44
CA LEU A 32 3.24 -8.13 0.14
C LEU A 32 3.34 -9.66 0.20
N ALA A 33 4.44 -10.23 -0.30
CA ALA A 33 4.70 -11.66 -0.18
C ALA A 33 4.84 -12.10 1.28
N VAL A 34 5.46 -11.26 2.13
CA VAL A 34 5.56 -11.53 3.58
C VAL A 34 4.17 -11.52 4.23
N LEU A 35 3.31 -10.56 3.90
CA LEU A 35 1.94 -10.52 4.44
C LEU A 35 1.16 -11.79 4.07
N GLN A 36 1.28 -12.22 2.81
CA GLN A 36 0.66 -13.45 2.34
C GLN A 36 1.21 -14.69 3.06
N GLN A 37 2.53 -14.81 3.21
CA GLN A 37 3.17 -15.92 3.93
C GLN A 37 2.78 -15.98 5.41
N ARG A 38 2.58 -14.82 6.03
CA ARG A 38 2.15 -14.69 7.43
C ARG A 38 0.65 -14.95 7.61
N GLY A 39 -0.10 -15.14 6.52
CA GLY A 39 -1.53 -15.41 6.56
C GLY A 39 -2.32 -14.25 7.15
N VAL A 40 -1.95 -13.02 6.76
CA VAL A 40 -2.74 -11.80 6.99
C VAL A 40 -4.12 -11.95 6.36
N ASP A 41 -5.15 -11.40 7.00
CA ASP A 41 -6.53 -11.45 6.51
C ASP A 41 -6.61 -10.97 5.04
N PRO A 42 -7.37 -11.66 4.15
CA PRO A 42 -7.46 -11.29 2.74
C PRO A 42 -7.96 -9.86 2.50
N GLY A 43 -8.82 -9.33 3.37
CA GLY A 43 -9.28 -7.95 3.35
C GLY A 43 -8.15 -6.98 3.68
N THR A 44 -7.42 -7.24 4.77
CA THR A 44 -6.21 -6.48 5.15
C THR A 44 -5.19 -6.49 4.01
N TYR A 45 -4.88 -7.66 3.45
CA TYR A 45 -3.96 -7.80 2.34
C TYR A 45 -4.39 -6.96 1.14
N THR A 46 -5.68 -7.03 0.76
CA THR A 46 -6.24 -6.30 -0.38
C THR A 46 -6.18 -4.79 -0.18
N ARG A 47 -6.41 -4.29 1.05
CA ARG A 47 -6.23 -2.87 1.34
C ARG A 47 -4.76 -2.47 1.22
N VAL A 48 -3.86 -3.28 1.79
CA VAL A 48 -2.42 -3.02 1.73
C VAL A 48 -1.89 -3.00 0.30
N SER A 49 -2.26 -3.98 -0.53
CA SER A 49 -1.82 -4.10 -1.94
C SER A 49 -2.33 -2.95 -2.81
N HIS A 50 -3.42 -2.30 -2.41
CA HIS A 50 -3.96 -1.13 -3.09
C HIS A 50 -3.56 0.19 -2.42
N GLY A 51 -2.68 0.15 -1.42
CA GLY A 51 -2.21 1.35 -0.73
C GLY A 51 -3.30 2.06 0.06
N ARG A 52 -4.35 1.36 0.51
CA ARG A 52 -5.53 1.95 1.16
C ARG A 52 -5.35 2.12 2.67
N VAL A 53 -6.20 2.98 3.23
CA VAL A 53 -6.32 3.16 4.68
C VAL A 53 -6.63 1.84 5.37
N LEU A 54 -5.97 1.62 6.50
CA LEU A 54 -6.23 0.45 7.34
C LEU A 54 -7.26 0.77 8.39
N THR A 55 -8.12 -0.19 8.68
CA THR A 55 -9.00 -0.13 9.85
C THR A 55 -8.25 -0.53 11.12
N TYR A 56 -8.90 -0.38 12.28
CA TYR A 56 -8.36 -0.92 13.52
C TYR A 56 -8.09 -2.42 13.43
N ASP A 57 -9.04 -3.20 12.89
CA ASP A 57 -8.95 -4.65 12.79
C ASP A 57 -7.80 -5.08 11.87
N ASP A 58 -7.54 -4.31 10.81
CA ASP A 58 -6.41 -4.54 9.92
C ASP A 58 -5.08 -4.36 10.62
N ILE A 59 -4.93 -3.26 11.37
CA ILE A 59 -3.71 -2.98 12.15
C ILE A 59 -3.52 -4.05 13.23
N TYR A 60 -4.61 -4.46 13.89
CA TYR A 60 -4.59 -5.53 14.88
C TYR A 60 -4.17 -6.87 14.27
N ASP A 61 -4.69 -7.22 13.09
CA ASP A 61 -4.29 -8.43 12.36
C ASP A 61 -2.80 -8.39 12.00
N LEU A 62 -2.30 -7.28 11.42
CA LEU A 62 -0.88 -7.14 11.11
C LEU A 62 0.01 -7.33 12.36
N VAL A 63 -0.38 -6.76 13.50
CA VAL A 63 0.32 -6.94 14.78
C VAL A 63 0.29 -8.41 15.21
N GLN A 64 -0.87 -9.06 15.17
CA GLN A 64 -1.02 -10.47 15.55
C GLN A 64 -0.23 -11.42 14.64
N LYS A 65 -0.06 -11.07 13.37
CA LYS A 65 0.78 -11.81 12.42
C LYS A 65 2.27 -11.52 12.55
N GLY A 66 2.67 -10.70 13.51
CA GLY A 66 4.07 -10.39 13.82
C GLY A 66 4.71 -9.45 12.81
N ILE A 67 3.92 -8.60 12.15
CA ILE A 67 4.45 -7.53 11.31
C ILE A 67 5.09 -6.47 12.22
N PRO A 68 6.35 -6.08 12.01
CA PRO A 68 7.03 -5.10 12.86
C PRO A 68 6.33 -3.75 12.86
N GLY A 69 6.21 -3.15 14.06
CA GLY A 69 5.46 -1.92 14.27
C GLY A 69 6.03 -0.70 13.52
N ASP A 70 7.33 -0.66 13.25
CA ASP A 70 7.96 0.35 12.38
C ASP A 70 7.45 0.25 10.94
N LYS A 71 7.32 -0.97 10.40
CA LYS A 71 6.78 -1.21 9.05
C LYS A 71 5.32 -0.80 8.97
N ILE A 72 4.52 -1.17 9.97
CA ILE A 72 3.12 -0.73 10.04
C ILE A 72 3.07 0.80 10.08
N THR A 73 3.86 1.43 10.96
CA THR A 73 3.91 2.91 11.09
C THR A 73 4.28 3.60 9.78
N ASP A 74 5.27 3.09 9.04
CA ASP A 74 5.67 3.64 7.75
C ASP A 74 4.57 3.53 6.71
N TYR A 75 3.84 2.41 6.70
CA TYR A 75 2.66 2.25 5.85
C TYR A 75 1.56 3.26 6.21
N LEU A 76 1.23 3.41 7.50
CA LEU A 76 0.22 4.36 7.95
C LEU A 76 0.60 5.80 7.54
N LYS A 77 1.88 6.18 7.65
CA LYS A 77 2.38 7.47 7.15
C LYS A 77 2.27 7.62 5.63
N ALA A 78 2.60 6.57 4.87
CA ALA A 78 2.51 6.57 3.41
C ALA A 78 1.06 6.70 2.92
N THR A 79 0.12 6.11 3.67
CA THR A 79 -1.30 6.33 3.41
C THR A 79 -1.73 7.74 3.78
N ARG A 80 -1.02 8.52 4.61
CA ARG A 80 -1.41 9.91 4.96
C ARG A 80 -2.80 10.06 5.62
N ALA A 81 -3.40 8.96 6.07
CA ALA A 81 -4.72 8.97 6.68
C ALA A 81 -4.68 9.56 8.10
N PRO A 82 -5.69 10.35 8.50
CA PRO A 82 -5.87 10.73 9.89
C PRO A 82 -6.41 9.53 10.69
N TYR A 83 -5.58 8.95 11.56
CA TYR A 83 -6.00 7.88 12.47
C TYR A 83 -6.47 8.48 13.80
N VAL A 84 -7.61 8.00 14.30
CA VAL A 84 -8.13 8.36 15.62
C VAL A 84 -8.58 7.09 16.31
N PHE A 85 -7.79 6.62 17.28
CA PHE A 85 -8.12 5.44 18.08
C PHE A 85 -8.32 5.82 19.54
N SER A 86 -9.23 5.12 20.21
CA SER A 86 -9.41 5.26 21.66
C SER A 86 -8.21 4.67 22.42
N GLN A 87 -7.97 5.14 23.65
CA GLN A 87 -6.93 4.57 24.51
C GLN A 87 -7.09 3.06 24.71
N SER A 88 -8.34 2.57 24.78
CA SER A 88 -8.64 1.14 24.91
C SER A 88 -8.14 0.32 23.71
N GLN A 89 -8.29 0.85 22.49
CA GLN A 89 -7.81 0.24 21.26
C GLN A 89 -6.28 0.21 21.20
N ILE A 90 -5.64 1.30 21.61
CA ILE A 90 -4.17 1.41 21.69
C ILE A 90 -3.61 0.41 22.71
N ASN A 91 -4.18 0.34 23.91
CA ASN A 91 -3.77 -0.61 24.95
C ASN A 91 -3.92 -2.07 24.48
N ARG A 92 -4.99 -2.36 23.73
CA ARG A 92 -5.22 -3.68 23.14
C ARG A 92 -4.19 -4.01 22.07
N LEU A 93 -3.77 -3.05 21.23
CA LEU A 93 -2.67 -3.24 20.28
C LEU A 93 -1.35 -3.49 21.00
N ALA A 94 -1.03 -2.70 22.03
CA ALA A 94 0.18 -2.92 22.85
C ALA A 94 0.20 -4.33 23.45
N SER A 95 -0.93 -4.76 24.02
CA SER A 95 -1.07 -6.11 24.60
C SER A 95 -0.97 -7.23 23.56
N ALA A 96 -1.35 -6.93 22.30
CA ALA A 96 -1.24 -7.84 21.17
C ALA A 96 0.17 -7.95 20.58
N GLY A 97 1.15 -7.20 21.11
CA GLY A 97 2.54 -7.20 20.64
C GLY A 97 2.92 -6.01 19.76
N ALA A 98 2.09 -4.96 19.70
CA ALA A 98 2.46 -3.74 18.99
C ALA A 98 3.70 -3.11 19.65
N GLY A 99 4.75 -2.92 18.85
CA GLY A 99 5.98 -2.29 19.31
C GLY A 99 5.77 -0.82 19.75
N PRO A 100 6.69 -0.27 20.56
CA PRO A 100 6.56 1.08 21.12
C PRO A 100 6.48 2.18 20.06
N VAL A 101 7.08 1.97 18.88
CA VAL A 101 7.01 2.91 17.74
C VAL A 101 5.58 3.06 17.24
N LEU A 102 4.87 1.95 17.06
CA LEU A 102 3.49 1.94 16.58
C LEU A 102 2.55 2.51 17.63
N VAL A 103 2.70 2.11 18.89
CA VAL A 103 1.89 2.63 20.01
C VAL A 103 2.02 4.14 20.11
N LYS A 104 3.26 4.66 20.17
CA LYS A 104 3.51 6.10 20.25
C LYS A 104 2.96 6.86 19.04
N PHE A 105 3.07 6.29 17.83
CA PHE A 105 2.49 6.88 16.63
C PHE A 105 0.96 6.97 16.72
N LEU A 106 0.29 5.95 17.25
CA LEU A 106 -1.17 5.90 17.37
C LEU A 106 -1.73 6.70 18.56
N GLU A 107 -0.93 6.97 19.58
CA GLU A 107 -1.29 7.88 20.70
C GLU A 107 -1.27 9.35 20.27
N THR A 108 -0.33 9.71 19.40
CA THR A 108 -0.21 11.07 18.88
C THR A 108 -0.10 11.05 17.36
N PRO A 109 -1.13 10.53 16.65
CA PRO A 109 -1.08 10.45 15.22
C PRO A 109 -1.04 11.87 14.67
N PRO A 110 -0.28 12.11 13.58
CA PRO A 110 -0.29 13.41 12.95
C PRO A 110 -1.74 13.75 12.58
N THR A 111 -2.28 14.80 13.21
CA THR A 111 -3.66 15.28 13.01
C THR A 111 -3.88 15.86 11.62
N LYS A 112 -2.79 15.99 10.85
CA LYS A 112 -2.76 16.42 9.47
C LYS A 112 -1.98 15.41 8.63
N PRO A 113 -2.43 15.13 7.40
CA PRO A 113 -1.70 14.34 6.42
C PRO A 113 -0.26 14.87 6.30
N VAL A 114 0.75 14.00 6.45
CA VAL A 114 2.15 14.41 6.28
C VAL A 114 2.43 14.52 4.78
N THR A 115 2.50 15.74 4.30
CA THR A 115 2.57 16.08 2.87
C THR A 115 3.75 16.99 2.61
N GLN A 116 4.94 16.43 2.47
CA GLN A 116 5.95 17.12 1.68
C GLN A 116 5.54 17.00 0.20
N GLY A 117 5.28 18.14 -0.45
CA GLY A 117 5.16 18.24 -1.91
C GLY A 117 3.75 18.18 -2.53
N PHE A 118 2.67 18.44 -1.79
CA PHE A 118 1.32 18.60 -2.35
C PHE A 118 0.74 19.96 -1.96
N ASP A 119 0.22 20.72 -2.94
CA ASP A 119 -0.11 22.13 -2.77
C ASP A 119 -1.33 22.45 -1.87
N ASN A 120 -2.16 21.49 -1.43
CA ASN A 120 -3.14 21.79 -0.36
C ASN A 120 -3.80 20.58 0.35
N PRO A 121 -3.16 20.00 1.39
CA PRO A 121 -3.65 18.84 2.15
C PRO A 121 -4.55 19.19 3.34
N THR A 122 -4.83 20.48 3.56
CA THR A 122 -5.66 20.97 4.66
C THR A 122 -7.05 21.39 4.22
N THR A 123 -7.37 21.26 2.92
CA THR A 123 -8.71 21.59 2.43
C THR A 123 -9.72 20.59 3.00
N GLN A 124 -10.90 21.09 3.39
CA GLN A 124 -12.00 20.26 3.88
C GLN A 124 -12.35 19.13 2.91
N ALA A 125 -12.14 19.34 1.60
CA ALA A 125 -12.30 18.33 0.55
C ALA A 125 -11.32 17.16 0.69
N PHE A 126 -10.04 17.42 1.04
CA PHE A 126 -9.06 16.37 1.31
C PHE A 126 -9.49 15.54 2.52
N LEU A 127 -9.86 16.21 3.62
CA LEU A 127 -10.28 15.54 4.88
C LEU A 127 -11.60 14.77 4.72
N ASN A 128 -12.50 15.24 3.85
CA ASN A 128 -13.77 14.59 3.57
C ASN A 128 -13.69 13.55 2.44
N SER A 129 -12.50 13.29 1.87
CA SER A 129 -12.36 12.34 0.78
C SER A 129 -12.92 10.97 1.17
N PRO A 130 -13.75 10.33 0.32
CA PRO A 130 -14.23 8.98 0.56
C PRO A 130 -13.10 7.97 0.77
N TYR A 131 -11.93 8.22 0.18
CA TYR A 131 -10.72 7.42 0.37
C TYR A 131 -10.33 7.24 1.85
N TRP A 132 -10.53 8.25 2.71
CA TRP A 132 -10.24 8.16 4.15
C TRP A 132 -11.35 7.53 4.97
N ARG A 133 -12.60 7.66 4.50
CA ARG A 133 -13.80 7.44 5.29
C ARG A 133 -14.47 6.11 4.98
N ASP A 134 -14.22 5.56 3.80
CA ASP A 134 -14.78 4.31 3.33
C ASP A 134 -13.67 3.25 3.19
N PRO A 135 -13.62 2.26 4.09
CA PRO A 135 -12.69 1.13 4.01
C PRO A 135 -12.84 0.29 2.73
N TYR A 136 -13.93 0.47 1.99
CA TYR A 136 -14.24 -0.19 0.73
C TYR A 136 -14.14 0.74 -0.48
N TYR A 137 -13.63 1.95 -0.33
CA TYR A 137 -13.42 2.86 -1.45
C TYR A 137 -12.54 2.20 -2.53
N MET A 138 -13.07 2.08 -3.75
CA MET A 138 -12.43 1.33 -4.84
C MET A 138 -11.69 2.19 -5.86
N ASP A 139 -11.98 3.49 -5.91
CA ASP A 139 -11.38 4.40 -6.89
C ASP A 139 -9.95 4.82 -6.50
N ASP A 140 -9.35 5.62 -7.36
CA ASP A 140 -7.98 6.08 -7.18
C ASP A 140 -7.82 6.95 -5.93
N SER A 141 -6.68 6.77 -5.26
CA SER A 141 -6.24 7.62 -4.16
C SER A 141 -6.13 9.07 -4.64
N PRO A 142 -6.46 10.07 -3.79
CA PRO A 142 -6.33 11.49 -4.14
C PRO A 142 -4.86 11.95 -4.31
N PHE A 143 -3.90 11.04 -4.14
CA PHE A 143 -2.47 11.22 -4.35
C PHE A 143 -1.90 9.91 -4.91
N GLU A 144 -0.80 10.02 -5.65
CA GLU A 144 -0.06 8.85 -6.08
C GLU A 144 0.57 8.14 -4.87
N PHE A 145 0.17 6.88 -4.66
CA PHE A 145 0.68 6.06 -3.57
C PHE A 145 1.95 5.32 -3.99
N TYR A 146 2.99 5.47 -3.16
CA TYR A 146 4.21 4.67 -3.24
C TYR A 146 4.39 3.95 -1.92
N PHE A 147 4.71 2.65 -1.98
CA PHE A 147 5.13 1.93 -0.78
C PHE A 147 6.35 2.62 -0.16
N PRO A 148 6.40 2.76 1.18
CA PRO A 148 7.55 3.38 1.84
C PRO A 148 8.83 2.60 1.52
N GLN A 149 9.98 3.27 1.54
CA GLN A 149 11.27 2.64 1.16
C GLN A 149 11.60 1.41 2.03
N SER A 150 11.17 1.44 3.28
CA SER A 150 11.29 0.35 4.23
C SER A 150 10.50 -0.90 3.84
N TRP A 151 9.57 -0.79 2.88
CA TRP A 151 8.78 -1.85 2.27
C TRP A 151 9.20 -2.14 0.82
N SER A 152 9.80 -1.19 0.11
CA SER A 152 10.25 -1.40 -1.28
C SER A 152 11.58 -2.16 -1.37
N THR A 153 12.33 -2.22 -0.27
CA THR A 153 13.54 -3.03 -0.13
C THR A 153 13.18 -4.41 0.42
N ALA A 154 13.92 -5.46 0.00
CA ALA A 154 13.67 -6.83 0.43
C ALA A 154 13.65 -6.96 1.97
N PRO A 155 12.90 -7.91 2.54
CA PRO A 155 12.98 -8.19 3.97
C PRO A 155 14.44 -8.57 4.25
N LEU A 156 15.09 -7.85 5.18
CA LEU A 156 16.41 -8.25 5.64
C LEU A 156 16.31 -9.72 6.07
N THR A 157 17.00 -10.59 5.34
CA THR A 157 17.24 -11.98 5.73
C THR A 157 17.62 -11.97 7.20
N GLY A 158 16.91 -12.78 7.99
CA GLY A 158 16.94 -12.70 9.45
C GLY A 158 18.34 -12.52 10.03
N SER A 159 18.50 -11.50 10.88
CA SER A 159 19.60 -11.47 11.85
C SER A 159 19.29 -12.48 12.96
N SER A 160 19.40 -13.75 12.63
CA SER A 160 19.44 -14.88 13.55
C SER A 160 20.20 -16.00 12.84
N GLY A 161 21.52 -15.99 12.99
CA GLY A 161 22.35 -17.12 12.56
C GLY A 161 23.76 -16.73 12.12
N SER A 162 24.74 -17.08 12.97
CA SER A 162 26.18 -17.17 12.69
C SER A 162 26.95 -15.85 12.48
N GLU A 163 27.26 -15.21 13.60
CA GLU A 163 28.59 -14.64 13.79
C GLU A 163 29.61 -15.76 13.55
N LEU A 164 30.22 -15.73 12.36
CA LEU A 164 31.40 -16.50 12.02
C LEU A 164 32.51 -16.09 13.00
N ALA A 165 32.75 -16.94 14.00
CA ALA A 165 33.98 -16.89 14.76
C ALA A 165 35.17 -16.92 13.77
N PRO A 166 36.11 -15.97 13.84
CA PRO A 166 37.30 -16.04 13.00
C PRO A 166 38.14 -17.25 13.45
N ARG A 167 38.16 -18.29 12.60
CA ARG A 167 39.23 -19.29 12.60
C ARG A 167 40.33 -18.82 11.65
N ARG A 168 41.35 -18.18 12.21
CA ARG A 168 42.79 -18.48 12.08
C ARG A 168 43.62 -17.29 12.53
#